data_AF-A0A0P9D763-F1
#
_entry.id   AF-A0A0P9D763-F1
#
_cell.length_a   1.000
_cell.length_b   1.000
_cell.length_c   1.000
_cell.angle_alpha   90.00
_cell.angle_beta   90.00
_cell.angle_gamma   90.00
#
_symmetry.space_group_name_H-M   'P 1'
#
loop_
_entity.id
_entity.type
_entity.pdbx_description
1 polymer ?
#
loop_
_entity_poly.entity_id
_entity_poly.type
_entity_poly.pdbx_seq_one_letter_code
_entity_poly.pdbx_strand_id
1 'polypeptide(L)' 'WSIHTFFMRVPIDVLFVDKKNMVVGLQHAMPPSRPFAGVAPWRGHYVVEMPAGVLAATGTQVGDQLVLTPPIG' A
#
# COMPACT_ATOMS: atom_id res chain seq x y z
N TRP A 1 -0.69 -13.06 -4.47
CA TRP A 1 -1.89 -12.26 -4.23
C TRP A 1 -2.03 -11.29 -5.39
N SER A 2 -3.05 -11.47 -6.22
CA SER A 2 -3.30 -10.64 -7.39
C SER A 2 -4.18 -9.48 -6.97
N ILE A 3 -3.65 -8.26 -7.00
CA ILE A 3 -4.45 -7.03 -6.84
C ILE A 3 -5.14 -6.80 -8.17
N HIS A 4 -6.45 -7.06 -8.22
CA HIS A 4 -7.24 -6.80 -9.40
C HIS A 4 -7.65 -5.33 -9.36
N THR A 5 -6.88 -4.47 -10.02
CA THR A 5 -7.20 -3.04 -10.23
C THR A 5 -8.38 -2.83 -11.20
N PHE A 6 -9.25 -3.82 -11.37
CA PHE A 6 -10.51 -3.67 -12.09
C PHE A 6 -11.48 -3.04 -11.10
N PHE A 7 -11.77 -1.74 -11.24
CA PHE A 7 -12.80 -0.91 -10.55
C PHE A 7 -12.32 0.36 -9.82
N MET A 8 -11.04 0.73 -9.85
CA MET A 8 -10.65 2.05 -9.32
C MET A 8 -10.74 3.13 -10.40
N ARG A 9 -11.67 4.08 -10.23
CA ARG A 9 -11.85 5.27 -11.08
C ARG A 9 -11.04 6.49 -10.61
N VAL A 10 -10.40 6.38 -9.44
CA VAL A 10 -9.78 7.49 -8.70
C VAL A 10 -8.33 7.12 -8.36
N PRO A 11 -7.37 8.05 -8.41
CA PRO A 11 -6.01 7.79 -7.93
C PRO A 11 -6.05 7.45 -6.43
N ILE A 12 -5.28 6.44 -6.04
CA ILE A 12 -5.16 6.02 -4.65
C ILE A 12 -3.70 6.03 -4.21
N ASP A 13 -3.49 6.25 -2.92
CA ASP A 13 -2.21 5.98 -2.28
C ASP A 13 -2.16 4.51 -1.86
N VAL A 14 -1.01 3.88 -2.10
CA VAL A 14 -0.81 2.45 -1.84
C VAL A 14 0.39 2.26 -0.94
N LEU A 15 0.22 1.45 0.10
CA LEU A 15 1.26 1.10 1.05
C LEU A 15 1.48 -0.42 1.05
N PHE A 16 2.72 -0.86 0.90
CA PHE A 16 3.11 -2.26 0.97
C PHE A 16 3.74 -2.54 2.33
N VAL A 17 3.23 -3.55 3.02
CA VAL A 17 3.61 -3.83 4.41
C VAL A 17 4.00 -5.29 4.57
N ASP A 18 5.08 -5.58 5.30
CA ASP A 18 5.56 -6.94 5.55
C ASP A 18 4.81 -7.65 6.70
N LYS A 19 5.21 -8.89 6.99
CA LYS A 19 4.63 -9.71 8.09
C LYS A 19 4.87 -9.16 9.49
N LYS A 20 5.78 -8.21 9.65
CA LYS A 20 6.09 -7.51 10.92
C LYS A 20 5.39 -6.16 10.99
N ASN A 21 4.43 -5.91 10.09
CA ASN A 21 3.72 -4.66 9.93
C ASN A 21 4.64 -3.48 9.59
N MET A 22 5.80 -3.73 8.98
CA MET A 22 6.70 -2.66 8.53
C MET A 22 6.43 -2.29 7.08
N VAL A 23 6.39 -0.98 6.82
CA VAL A 23 6.25 -0.44 5.48
C VAL A 23 7.50 -0.76 4.70
N VAL A 24 7.36 -1.59 3.66
CA VAL A 24 8.44 -2.00 2.76
C VAL A 24 8.38 -1.31 1.41
N GLY A 25 7.29 -0.59 1.13
CA GLY A 25 7.12 0.19 -0.08
C GLY A 25 5.89 1.07 0.02
N LEU A 26 5.86 2.14 -0.77
CA LEU A 26 4.71 3.04 -0.87
C LEU A 26 4.67 3.66 -2.26
N GLN A 27 3.48 3.99 -2.73
CA GLN A 27 3.24 4.62 -4.02
C GLN A 27 2.19 5.71 -3.84
N HIS A 28 2.59 6.95 -4.11
CA HIS A 28 1.67 8.08 -4.15
C HIS A 28 0.86 8.08 -5.44
N ALA A 29 -0.42 8.45 -5.33
CA ALA A 29 -1.33 8.74 -6.43
C ALA A 29 -1.24 7.75 -7.59
N MET A 30 -1.34 6.45 -7.26
CA MET A 30 -1.25 5.37 -8.23
C MET A 30 -2.37 5.51 -9.28
N PRO A 31 -2.03 5.58 -10.58
CA PRO A 31 -3.03 5.78 -11.62
C PRO A 31 -3.91 4.53 -11.79
N PRO A 32 -5.20 4.71 -12.11
CA PRO A 32 -6.12 3.60 -12.35
C PRO A 32 -5.66 2.75 -13.53
N SER A 33 -5.99 1.45 -13.52
CA SER A 33 -5.73 0.47 -14.59
C SER A 33 -4.28 0.05 -14.88
N ARG A 34 -3.31 0.47 -14.06
CA ARG A 34 -1.92 0.02 -14.21
C ARG A 34 -1.63 -1.14 -13.26
N PRO A 35 -1.46 -2.39 -13.73
CA PRO A 35 -1.05 -3.48 -12.87
C PRO A 35 0.34 -3.16 -12.33
N PHE A 36 0.41 -2.83 -11.05
CA PHE A 36 1.66 -2.48 -10.39
C PHE A 36 2.30 -3.76 -9.85
N ALA A 37 3.20 -4.32 -10.66
CA ALA A 37 3.91 -5.57 -10.36
C ALA A 37 5.23 -5.36 -9.60
N GLY A 38 5.59 -4.13 -9.24
CA GLY A 38 6.93 -3.85 -8.75
C GLY A 38 6.99 -2.69 -7.78
N VAL A 39 7.04 -3.00 -6.48
CA VAL A 39 8.12 -2.54 -5.57
C VAL A 39 8.43 -3.59 -4.50
N ALA A 40 7.52 -4.52 -4.13
CA ALA A 40 7.84 -5.55 -3.13
C ALA A 40 7.12 -6.90 -3.29
N PRO A 41 7.06 -7.53 -4.48
CA PRO A 41 6.39 -8.83 -4.61
C PRO A 41 6.99 -9.93 -3.72
N TRP A 42 8.21 -9.74 -3.22
CA TRP A 42 8.92 -10.69 -2.35
C TRP A 42 8.90 -10.34 -0.85
N ARG A 43 8.46 -9.14 -0.44
CA ARG A 43 8.48 -8.72 0.98
C ARG A 43 7.17 -8.16 1.50
N GLY A 44 6.23 -7.77 0.63
CA GLY A 44 4.89 -7.34 1.04
C GLY A 44 4.02 -8.53 1.46
N HIS A 45 3.48 -8.49 2.67
CA HIS A 45 2.47 -9.40 3.20
C HIS A 45 1.05 -8.95 2.87
N TYR A 46 0.77 -7.65 3.04
CA TYR A 46 -0.51 -7.04 2.70
C TYR A 46 -0.31 -5.64 2.13
N VAL A 47 -1.40 -5.09 1.57
CA VAL A 47 -1.43 -3.76 0.98
C VAL A 47 -2.52 -2.95 1.67
N VAL A 48 -2.22 -1.69 1.96
CA VAL A 48 -3.20 -0.71 2.43
C VAL A 48 -3.49 0.25 1.29
N GLU A 49 -4.75 0.29 0.87
CA GLU A 49 -5.27 1.20 -0.15
C GLU A 49 -5.96 2.38 0.53
N MET A 50 -5.60 3.59 0.13
CA MET A 50 -6.10 4.82 0.75
C MET A 50 -6.39 5.88 -0.31
N PRO A 51 -7.25 6.89 -0.03
CA PRO A 51 -7.40 8.03 -0.92
C PRO A 51 -6.05 8.68 -1.25
N ALA A 52 -5.88 9.16 -2.49
CA ALA A 52 -4.66 9.88 -2.85
C ALA A 52 -4.44 11.11 -1.95
N GLY A 53 -3.19 11.30 -1.52
CA GLY A 53 -2.78 12.39 -0.65
C GLY A 53 -2.67 12.02 0.82
N VAL A 54 -3.15 10.84 1.25
CA VAL A 54 -3.01 10.39 2.64
C VAL A 54 -1.54 10.18 3.01
N LEU A 55 -0.73 9.53 2.17
CA LEU A 55 0.69 9.30 2.46
C LEU A 55 1.46 10.63 2.61
N ALA A 56 1.10 11.63 1.80
CA ALA A 56 1.71 12.96 1.88
C ALA A 56 1.25 13.70 3.15
N ALA A 57 -0.03 13.57 3.52
CA ALA A 57 -0.58 14.20 4.72
C ALA A 57 -0.02 13.59 6.02
N THR A 58 0.21 12.28 6.05
CA THR A 58 0.74 11.57 7.22
C THR A 58 2.27 11.55 7.29
N GLY A 59 2.95 11.87 6.19
CA GLY A 59 4.41 11.77 6.10
C GLY A 59 4.94 10.34 6.21
N THR A 60 4.09 9.35 5.91
CA THR A 60 4.42 7.92 6.03
C THR A 60 5.53 7.54 5.06
N GLN A 61 6.50 6.79 5.55
CA GLN A 61 7.72 6.43 4.83
C GLN A 61 8.02 4.93 4.92
N VAL A 62 8.89 4.45 4.02
CA VAL A 62 9.43 3.10 4.10
C VAL A 62 10.23 2.97 5.40
N GLY A 63 9.96 1.90 6.15
CA GLY A 63 10.53 1.67 7.49
C GLY A 63 9.59 1.99 8.64
N ASP A 64 8.48 2.71 8.40
CA ASP A 64 7.46 2.94 9.43
C ASP A 64 6.81 1.63 9.85
N GLN A 65 6.39 1.55 11.11
CA GLN A 65 5.68 0.38 11.64
C GLN A 65 4.21 0.71 11.86
N LEU A 66 3.34 -0.12 11.28
CA LEU A 66 1.91 -0.01 11.47
C LEU A 66 1.45 -0.80 12.69
N VAL A 67 0.44 -0.26 13.36
CA VAL A 67 -0.34 -0.95 14.37
C VAL A 67 -1.72 -1.22 13.80
N LEU A 68 -2.12 -2.49 13.80
CA LEU A 68 -3.41 -2.94 13.30
C LEU A 68 -4.33 -3.26 14.48
N THR A 69 -5.57 -2.78 14.42
CA THR A 69 -6.58 -3.03 15.45
C THR A 69 -7.93 -3.31 14.77
N PRO A 70 -8.47 -4.54 14.87
CA PRO A 70 -7.83 -5.73 15.47
C PRO A 70 -6.58 -6.18 14.69
N PRO A 71 -5.67 -6.94 15.33
CA PRO A 71 -4.55 -7.57 14.61
C PRO A 71 -5.08 -8.48 13.50
N ILE A 72 -4.42 -8.45 12.35
CA ILE A 72 -4.72 -9.37 11.23
C ILE A 72 -3.84 -10.62 11.44
N GLY A 73 -4.45 -11.81 11.37
CA GLY A 73 -3.79 -13.11 11.48
C GLY A 73 -3.62 -13.77 10.13
#